data_AF-A0A7J6A4A3-F1
#
_entry.id   AF-A0A7J6A4A3-F1
#
_cell.length_a   1.000
_cell.length_b   1.000
_cell.length_c   1.000
_cell.angle_alpha   90.00
_cell.angle_beta   90.00
_cell.angle_gamma   90.00
#
_symmetry.space_group_name_H-M   'P 1'
#
loop_
_entity.id
_entity.type
_entity.pdbx_description
1 polymer ?
#
loop_
_entity_poly.entity_id
_entity_poly.type
_entity_poly.pdbx_seq_one_letter_code
_entity_poly.pdbx_strand_id
1 'polypeptide(L)' 'MPRKDPCQKQACAIQKCLQANSYVEGRCEDVIRAMRKCCEVHTGKNSVCCSGFTQEPKTAEDRTDPTGLLTK' A
#
# COMPACT_ATOMS: atom_id res chain seq x y z
N MET A 1 23.52 -1.46 -3.33
CA MET A 1 22.49 -0.40 -3.21
C MET A 1 21.12 -1.04 -3.28
N PRO A 2 20.18 -0.75 -2.36
CA PRO A 2 18.83 -1.28 -2.46
C PRO A 2 18.23 -0.81 -3.78
N ARG A 3 17.86 -1.77 -4.64
CA ARG A 3 17.21 -1.49 -5.92
C ARG A 3 15.93 -0.71 -5.60
N LYS A 4 15.82 0.51 -6.12
CA LYS A 4 14.67 1.38 -5.86
C LYS A 4 13.41 0.68 -6.37
N ASP A 5 12.42 0.55 -5.50
CA ASP A 5 11.19 -0.15 -5.83
C ASP A 5 10.46 0.60 -6.96
N PRO A 6 10.01 -0.08 -8.03
CA PRO A 6 9.39 0.57 -9.18
C PRO A 6 8.12 1.35 -8.81
N CYS A 7 7.45 0.97 -7.73
CA CYS A 7 6.24 1.59 -7.21
C CYS A 7 6.49 2.44 -5.96
N GLN A 8 7.75 2.69 -5.60
CA GLN A 8 8.12 3.53 -4.44
C GLN A 8 7.55 4.95 -4.55
N LYS A 9 7.49 5.51 -5.76
CA LYS A 9 6.97 6.88 -5.98
C LYS A 9 5.50 6.99 -5.57
N GLN A 10 4.71 5.98 -5.92
CA GLN A 10 3.29 5.87 -5.60
C GLN A 10 3.11 5.59 -4.10
N ALA A 11 3.91 4.70 -3.52
CA ALA A 11 3.90 4.45 -2.07
C ALA A 11 4.18 5.73 -1.26
N CYS A 12 5.20 6.50 -1.66
CA CYS A 12 5.48 7.80 -1.02
C CYS A 12 4.35 8.81 -1.22
N ALA A 13 3.67 8.79 -2.37
CA ALA A 13 2.52 9.67 -2.61
C ALA A 13 1.33 9.31 -1.71
N ILE A 14 1.08 8.03 -1.44
CA ILE A 14 0.05 7.60 -0.48
C ILE A 14 0.38 8.15 0.90
N GLN A 15 1.61 7.96 1.38
CA GLN A 15 2.02 8.46 2.69
C GLN A 15 1.84 9.98 2.83
N LYS A 16 2.21 10.75 1.79
CA LYS A 16 1.98 12.20 1.76
C LYS A 16 0.49 12.54 1.76
N CYS A 17 -0.31 11.83 0.98
CA CYS A 17 -1.75 12.04 0.92
C CYS A 17 -2.40 11.77 2.28
N LEU A 18 -2.04 10.66 2.93
CA LEU A 18 -2.53 10.32 4.27
C LEU A 18 -2.13 11.39 5.28
N GLN A 19 -0.87 11.82 5.30
CA GLN A 19 -0.43 12.90 6.19
C GLN A 19 -1.22 14.20 5.98
N ALA A 20 -1.50 14.56 4.72
CA ALA A 20 -2.27 15.76 4.39
C ALA A 20 -3.78 15.63 4.69
N ASN A 21 -4.31 14.41 4.74
CA ASN A 21 -5.73 14.12 4.91
C ASN A 21 -6.06 13.45 6.25
N SER A 22 -5.22 13.64 7.27
CA SER A 22 -5.41 13.04 8.60
C SER A 22 -5.60 11.52 8.58
N TYR A 23 -4.89 10.86 7.66
CA TYR A 23 -4.91 9.42 7.43
C TYR A 23 -6.27 8.88 6.95
N VAL A 24 -7.11 9.73 6.35
CA VAL A 24 -8.37 9.31 5.73
C VAL A 24 -8.09 8.72 4.34
N GLU A 25 -8.01 7.40 4.27
CA GLU A 25 -7.72 6.66 3.02
C GLU A 25 -8.73 6.95 1.89
N GLY A 26 -10.00 7.18 2.23
CA GLY A 26 -11.05 7.53 1.26
C GLY A 26 -10.75 8.79 0.44
N ARG A 27 -9.94 9.72 0.97
CA ARG A 27 -9.48 10.91 0.23
C ARG A 27 -8.26 10.65 -0.65
N CYS A 28 -7.63 9.48 -0.47
CA CYS A 28 -6.41 9.06 -1.16
C CYS A 28 -6.65 7.89 -2.12
N GLU A 29 -7.92 7.54 -2.39
CA GLU A 29 -8.33 6.44 -3.28
C GLU A 29 -7.66 6.51 -4.65
N ASP A 30 -7.51 7.71 -5.21
CA ASP A 30 -6.86 7.91 -6.51
C ASP A 30 -5.40 7.46 -6.49
N VAL A 31 -4.68 7.79 -5.42
CA VAL A 31 -3.26 7.44 -5.25
C VAL A 31 -3.10 5.96 -4.94
N ILE A 32 -4.01 5.40 -4.14
CA ILE A 32 -4.10 3.96 -3.85
C ILE A 32 -4.37 3.16 -5.13
N ARG A 33 -5.30 3.63 -5.98
CA ARG A 33 -5.59 3.01 -7.28
C ARG A 33 -4.40 3.08 -8.23
N ALA A 34 -3.67 4.21 -8.24
CA ALA A 34 -2.44 4.34 -9.01
C ALA A 34 -1.35 3.37 -8.54
N MET A 35 -1.24 3.12 -7.24
CA MET A 35 -0.34 2.12 -6.67
C MET A 35 -0.73 0.71 -7.09
N ARG A 36 -2.02 0.35 -7.02
CA ARG A 36 -2.54 -0.95 -7.50
C ARG A 36 -2.21 -1.19 -8.96
N LYS A 37 -2.46 -0.21 -9.83
CA LYS A 37 -2.07 -0.27 -11.25
C LYS A 37 -0.56 -0.44 -11.43
N CYS A 38 0.25 0.24 -10.62
CA CYS A 38 1.70 0.07 -10.67
C CYS A 38 2.10 -1.38 -10.37
N CYS A 39 1.47 -1.98 -9.36
CA CYS A 39 1.70 -3.36 -8.96
C CYS A 39 1.20 -4.37 -9.98
N GLU A 40 0.05 -4.15 -10.61
CA GLU A 40 -0.46 -4.96 -11.72
C GLU A 40 0.53 -4.99 -12.90
N VAL A 41 1.08 -3.84 -13.27
CA VAL A 41 2.07 -3.71 -14.35
C VAL A 41 3.41 -4.36 -13.99
N HIS A 42 3.76 -4.40 -12.71
CA HIS A 42 5.03 -4.94 -12.21
C HIS A 42 4.86 -6.32 -11.53
N THR A 43 3.74 -7.01 -11.77
CA THR A 43 3.43 -8.32 -11.20
C THR A 43 4.59 -9.28 -11.44
N GLY A 44 5.28 -9.70 -10.37
CA GLY A 44 6.44 -10.61 -10.43
C GLY A 44 7.82 -9.95 -10.28
N LYS A 45 7.92 -8.62 -10.19
CA LYS A 45 9.13 -7.95 -9.71
C LYS A 45 9.07 -7.87 -8.19
N ASN A 46 10.18 -8.18 -7.51
CA ASN A 46 10.35 -8.11 -6.05
C ASN A 46 10.15 -6.67 -5.52
N SER A 47 8.92 -6.19 -5.57
CA SER A 47 8.50 -4.89 -5.09
C SER A 47 7.97 -5.07 -3.68
N VAL A 48 8.74 -4.55 -2.72
CA VAL A 48 8.36 -4.50 -1.30
C VAL A 48 7.10 -3.67 -1.12
N CYS A 49 6.88 -2.68 -1.98
CA CYS A 49 5.69 -1.86 -1.90
C CYS A 49 4.45 -2.57 -2.45
N CYS A 50 4.59 -3.52 -3.38
CA CYS A 50 3.46 -4.21 -3.99
C CYS A 50 2.98 -5.45 -3.25
N SER A 51 3.79 -6.05 -2.37
CA SER A 51 3.38 -7.19 -1.54
C SER A 51 2.17 -6.89 -0.64
N GLY A 52 1.97 -5.61 -0.27
CA GLY A 52 0.79 -5.15 0.47
C GLY A 52 -0.44 -4.83 -0.39
N PHE A 53 -0.29 -4.70 -1.72
CA PHE A 53 -1.39 -4.30 -2.63
C PHE A 53 -1.92 -5.46 -3.48
N THR A 54 -1.17 -6.56 -3.62
CA THR A 54 -1.57 -7.73 -4.41
C THR A 54 -2.63 -8.62 -3.75
N GLN A 55 -2.99 -8.38 -2.48
CA GLN A 55 -3.95 -9.23 -1.74
C GLN A 55 -5.41 -8.79 -1.78
N GLU A 56 -5.79 -7.77 -2.56
CA GLU A 56 -7.08 -7.11 -2.38
C GLU A 56 -7.92 -7.03 -3.67
N PRO A 57 -8.84 -7.99 -3.86
CA PRO A 57 -10.23 -7.63 -4.12
C PRO A 57 -11.09 -8.27 -3.01
N LYS A 58 -10.95 -7.80 -1.77
CA LYS A 58 -11.91 -8.12 -0.71
C LYS A 58 -12.46 -6.82 -0.16
N THR A 59 -13.76 -6.67 -0.44
CA THR A 59 -14.75 -5.87 0.25
C THR A 59 -14.26 -5.24 1.56
N ALA A 60 -14.51 -3.94 1.69
CA ALA A 60 -14.50 -3.21 2.94
C ALA A 60 -14.88 -4.10 4.13
N GLU A 61 -14.09 -4.01 5.20
CA GLU A 61 -14.10 -4.78 6.45
C GLU A 61 -12.87 -5.68 6.58
N ASP A 62 -11.77 -5.12 7.12
CA ASP A 62 -11.24 -5.60 8.40
C ASP A 62 -10.05 -4.74 8.86
N ARG A 63 -10.24 -4.02 9.97
CA ARG A 63 -9.15 -3.50 10.79
C ARG A 63 -8.60 -4.68 11.59
N THR A 64 -7.60 -5.38 11.07
CA THR A 64 -6.72 -6.16 11.95
C THR A 64 -5.32 -5.56 11.97
N ASP A 65 -5.17 -4.66 12.95
CA ASP A 65 -3.93 -4.37 13.67
C ASP A 65 -3.06 -5.64 13.84
N PRO A 66 -1.80 -5.68 13.36
CA PRO A 66 -0.85 -6.69 13.84
C PRO A 66 -0.18 -6.19 15.12
N THR A 67 -0.98 -5.81 16.13
CA THR A 67 -0.48 -5.58 17.51
C THR A 67 -0.95 -6.72 18.41
N GLY A 68 -0.77 -7.96 17.95
CA GLY A 68 -1.34 -9.15 18.59
C GLY A 68 -0.42 -10.38 18.55
N LEU A 69 0.87 -10.22 18.86
CA LEU A 69 1.67 -11.37 19.32
C LEU A 69 2.60 -10.96 20.47
N LEU A 70 1.99 -10.71 21.62
CA LEU A 70 2.62 -10.94 22.92
C LEU A 70 1.87 -12.11 23.57
N THR A 71 2.45 -13.31 23.49
CA THR A 71 2.15 -14.51 24.29
C THR A 71 3.16 -15.58 23.80
N LYS A 72 4.12 -16.11 24.56
CA LYS A 72 4.40 -16.21 25.99
C LYS A 72 5.91 -16.15 26.21
#